data_AF-A0A842CUA8-F1
#
_entry.id   AF-A0A842CUA8-F1
#
_cell.length_a   1.000
_cell.length_b   1.000
_cell.length_c   1.000
_cell.angle_alpha   90.00
_cell.angle_beta   90.00
_cell.angle_gamma   90.00
#
_symmetry.space_group_name_H-M   'P 1'
#
loop_
_entity.id
_entity.type
_entity.pdbx_description
1 polymer ?
#
loop_
_entity_poly.entity_id
_entity_poly.type
_entity_poly.pdbx_seq_one_letter_code
_entity_poly.pdbx_strand_id
1 'polypeptide(L)' 'MKWRVRVNNMYFLRWEDGGLAPVFMINDSLGKLKEASVFGDYHMAKHVAGHVGGVVERVEEGLIE' A
#
# COMPACT_ATOMS: atom_id res chain seq x y z
N MET A 1 -6.40 -8.45 -10.79
CA MET A 1 -5.45 -8.73 -9.68
C MET A 1 -4.87 -7.41 -9.20
N LYS A 2 -4.81 -7.21 -7.89
CA LYS A 2 -4.48 -5.94 -7.25
C LYS A 2 -3.36 -6.13 -6.23
N TRP A 3 -2.57 -5.11 -5.99
CA TRP A 3 -1.37 -5.17 -5.15
C TRP A 3 -1.32 -3.99 -4.17
N ARG A 4 -0.78 -4.21 -2.98
CA ARG A 4 -0.50 -3.18 -1.97
C ARG A 4 0.97 -3.23 -1.56
N VAL A 5 1.46 -2.12 -1.01
CA VAL A 5 2.80 -2.06 -0.42
C VAL A 5 2.68 -1.97 1.08
N ARG A 6 3.32 -2.89 1.80
CA ARG A 6 3.36 -2.93 3.26
C ARG A 6 4.78 -2.67 3.77
N VAL A 7 4.90 -1.88 4.84
CA VAL A 7 6.10 -1.70 5.64
C VAL A 7 5.72 -2.03 7.09
N ASN A 8 6.26 -3.11 7.65
CA ASN A 8 5.87 -3.62 8.96
C ASN A 8 4.34 -3.86 9.06
N ASN A 9 3.65 -3.15 9.96
CA ASN A 9 2.19 -3.20 10.14
C ASN A 9 1.45 -2.04 9.45
N MET A 10 2.13 -1.31 8.56
CA MET A 10 1.60 -0.14 7.87
C MET A 10 1.54 -0.36 6.36
N TYR A 11 0.57 0.28 5.72
CA TYR A 11 0.35 0.21 4.28
C TYR A 11 0.61 1.56 3.63
N PHE A 12 1.23 1.55 2.45
CA PHE A 12 1.44 2.75 1.67
C PHE A 12 0.09 3.34 1.25
N LEU A 13 -0.12 4.62 1.55
CA LEU A 13 -1.33 5.35 1.21
C LEU A 13 -1.10 6.21 -0.03
N ARG A 14 -0.07 7.06 -0.01
CA ARG A 14 0.30 7.98 -1.10
C ARG A 14 1.67 8.60 -0.82
N TRP A 15 2.19 9.34 -1.78
CA TRP A 15 3.25 10.31 -1.51
C TRP A 15 2.65 11.61 -0.96
N GLU A 16 3.38 12.33 -0.11
CA GLU A 16 3.07 13.73 0.22
C GLU A 16 3.14 14.60 -1.03
N ASP A 17 2.52 15.78 -0.96
CA ASP A 17 2.62 16.78 -2.03
C ASP A 17 4.09 17.12 -2.29
N GLY A 18 4.53 16.85 -3.52
CA GLY A 18 5.94 16.99 -3.92
C GLY A 18 6.73 15.68 -3.98
N GLY A 19 6.18 14.53 -3.59
CA GLY A 19 6.78 13.22 -3.85
C GLY A 19 7.97 12.84 -2.97
N LEU A 20 8.32 13.68 -1.98
CA LEU A 20 9.55 13.52 -1.19
C LEU A 20 9.39 12.58 0.00
N ALA A 21 8.19 12.46 0.56
CA ALA A 21 7.91 11.64 1.73
C ALA A 21 6.73 10.69 1.46
N PRO A 22 6.86 9.39 1.77
CA PRO A 22 5.75 8.46 1.68
C PRO A 22 4.85 8.56 2.92
N VAL A 23 3.54 8.58 2.69
CA VAL A 23 2.51 8.52 3.72
C VAL A 23 2.07 7.08 3.88
N PHE A 24 2.05 6.60 5.12
CA PHE A 24 1.56 5.27 5.47
C PHE A 24 0.37 5.36 6.40
N MET A 25 -0.39 4.27 6.41
CA MET A 25 -1.48 4.08 7.36
C MET A 25 -1.31 2.77 8.12
N ILE A 26 -1.64 2.79 9.40
CA ILE A 26 -1.68 1.57 10.21
C ILE A 26 -2.94 0.80 9.84
N ASN A 27 -2.79 -0.52 9.66
CA ASN A 27 -3.94 -1.41 9.61
C ASN A 27 -4.50 -1.59 11.01
N ASP A 28 -5.26 -0.60 11.49
CA ASP A 28 -6.10 -0.77 12.67
C ASP A 28 -7.38 -1.54 12.27
N SER A 29 -7.93 -2.32 13.19
CA SER A 29 -9.13 -3.15 12.95
C SER A 29 -10.40 -2.37 12.60
N LEU A 30 -10.28 -1.06 12.34
CA LEU A 30 -11.37 -0.13 12.00
C LEU A 30 -11.64 -0.04 10.49
N GLY A 31 -11.05 -0.92 9.67
CA GLY A 31 -11.35 -1.02 8.23
C GLY A 31 -10.64 0.01 7.35
N LYS A 32 -9.71 0.80 7.91
CA LYS A 32 -8.93 1.80 7.16
C LYS A 32 -8.07 1.19 6.06
N LEU A 33 -7.78 -0.11 6.12
CA LEU A 33 -7.03 -0.81 5.07
C LEU A 33 -7.62 -0.62 3.65
N LYS A 34 -8.93 -0.33 3.52
CA LYS A 34 -9.57 -0.02 2.24
C LYS A 34 -9.02 1.26 1.59
N GLU A 35 -8.55 2.22 2.37
CA GLU A 35 -8.02 3.49 1.86
C GLU A 35 -6.57 3.35 1.35
N ALA A 36 -5.85 2.28 1.74
CA ALA A 36 -4.49 2.04 1.29
C ALA A 36 -4.40 1.96 -0.23
N SER A 37 -3.33 2.54 -0.80
CA SER A 37 -3.12 2.57 -2.24
C SER A 37 -3.08 1.16 -2.82
N VAL A 38 -3.90 0.94 -3.85
CA VAL A 38 -3.96 -0.32 -4.58
C VAL A 38 -3.44 -0.12 -5.99
N PHE A 39 -2.43 -0.91 -6.34
CA PHE A 39 -1.80 -0.90 -7.65
C PHE A 39 -2.39 -2.00 -8.52
N GLY A 40 -2.77 -1.65 -9.75
CA GLY A 40 -3.16 -2.64 -10.77
C GLY A 40 -1.96 -3.38 -11.37
N ASP A 41 -0.76 -2.80 -11.26
CA ASP A 41 0.49 -3.35 -11.79
C ASP A 41 1.45 -3.74 -10.66
N TYR A 42 1.96 -4.96 -10.73
CA TYR A 42 2.95 -5.50 -9.80
C TYR A 42 4.28 -4.74 -9.88
N HIS A 43 4.72 -4.35 -11.09
CA HIS A 43 6.01 -3.67 -11.25
C HIS A 43 5.99 -2.28 -10.60
N MET A 44 4.88 -1.56 -10.74
CA MET A 44 4.67 -0.30 -10.03
C MET A 44 4.68 -0.48 -8.51
N ALA A 45 3.95 -1.48 -7.98
CA ALA A 45 3.96 -1.78 -6.55
C ALA A 45 5.37 -2.13 -6.04
N LYS A 46 6.13 -2.93 -6.81
CA LYS A 46 7.50 -3.31 -6.48
C LYS A 46 8.44 -2.11 -6.51
N HIS A 47 8.27 -1.19 -7.45
CA HIS A 47 9.05 0.04 -7.52
C HIS A 47 8.84 0.91 -6.27
N VAL A 48 7.59 1.09 -5.85
CA VAL A 48 7.27 1.81 -4.60
C VAL A 48 7.84 1.09 -3.38
N ALA A 49 7.63 -0.23 -3.28
CA ALA A 49 8.18 -1.05 -2.20
C ALA A 49 9.70 -0.92 -2.08
N GLY A 50 10.42 -0.88 -3.20
CA GLY A 50 11.87 -0.65 -3.23
C GLY A 50 12.29 0.72 -2.70
N HIS A 51 11.50 1.78 -2.95
CA HIS A 51 11.79 3.12 -2.43
C HIS A 51 11.53 3.23 -0.92
N VAL A 52 10.49 2.57 -0.44
CA VAL A 52 10.05 2.70 0.95
C VAL A 52 10.58 1.61 1.89
N GLY A 53 11.36 0.66 1.37
CA GLY A 53 11.85 -0.49 2.14
C GLY A 53 10.75 -1.48 2.55
N GLY A 54 9.71 -1.62 1.71
CA GLY A 54 8.54 -2.46 1.99
C GLY A 54 8.50 -3.76 1.19
N VAL A 55 7.36 -4.45 1.30
CA VAL A 55 7.03 -5.66 0.55
C VAL A 55 5.73 -5.47 -0.23
N VAL A 56 5.57 -6.20 -1.33
CA VAL A 56 4.35 -6.20 -2.13
C VAL A 56 3.44 -7.34 -1.67
N GLU A 57 2.18 -7.03 -1.38
CA GLU A 57 1.16 -8.00 -0.98
C GLU A 57 0.05 -8.04 -2.02
N ARG A 58 -0.48 -9.26 -2.28
CA ARG A 58 -1.64 -9.43 -3.16
C ARG A 58 -2.91 -9.03 -2.42
N VAL A 59 -3.78 -8.28 -3.08
CA VAL A 59 -5.13 -7.98 -2.59
C VAL A 59 -6.08 -9.04 -3.16
N GLU A 60 -6.66 -9.87 -2.28
CA GLU A 60 -7.71 -10.81 -2.67
C GLU A 60 -9.06 -10.09 -2.67
N GLU A 61 -9.82 -10.19 -3.76
CA GLU A 61 -11.05 -9.40 -4.02
C GLU A 61 -12.26 -9.80 -3.15
N GLY A 62 -12.05 -10.47 -2.00
CA GLY A 62 -13.10 -10.89 -1.06
C GLY A 62 -13.07 -10.20 0.32
N LEU A 63 -12.16 -9.25 0.56
CA LEU A 63 -12.02 -8.53 1.85
C LEU A 63 -12.40 -7.04 1.75
N ILE A 64 -13.03 -6.65 0.64
CA ILE A 64 -13.52 -5.28 0.44
C ILE A 64 -15.04 -5.37 0.20
N GLU A 65 -15.79 -5.71 1.26
CA GLU A 65 -17.23 -5.39 1.38
C GLU A 65 -17.38 -4.12 2.19
#